data_AF-A0A1B8XTK1-F1
#
_entry.id   AF-A0A1B8XTK1-F1
#
_cell.length_a   1.000
_cell.length_b   1.000
_cell.length_c   1.000
_cell.angle_alpha   90.00
_cell.angle_beta   90.00
_cell.angle_gamma   90.00
#
_symmetry.space_group_name_H-M   'P 1'
#
loop_
_entity.id
_entity.type
_entity.pdbx_description
1 polymer ?
#
loop_
_entity_poly.entity_id
_entity_poly.type
_entity_poly.pdbx_seq_one_letter_code
_entity_poly.pdbx_strand_id
1 'polypeptide(L)'
;MDYNQLRDYILDFSLDHCHRGNQGYNRVLLQLFGFTGHGKSALINSLKCVLNEGKYVMHAKSGVISSGGAVTMERRAYTLTPTITVVDNRGFGKMNDYEMRMIYAQLGNFLPLNKRVDWKEDFEVFVSQIEDS
;
A
#
# COMPACT_ATOMS: atom_id res chain seq x y z
N MET A 1 -19.56 10.30 18.03
CA MET A 1 -19.69 9.25 17.00
C MET A 1 -19.32 7.93 17.65
N ASP A 2 -20.25 6.99 17.72
CA ASP A 2 -19.94 5.64 18.23
C ASP A 2 -19.12 4.84 17.20
N TYR A 3 -18.66 3.64 17.59
CA TYR A 3 -17.82 2.80 16.73
C TYR A 3 -18.53 2.36 15.44
N ASN A 4 -19.82 2.02 15.50
CA ASN A 4 -20.58 1.58 14.34
C ASN A 4 -20.80 2.77 13.39
N GLN A 5 -21.16 3.94 13.93
CA GLN A 5 -21.28 5.18 13.17
C GLN A 5 -19.97 5.59 12.49
N LEU A 6 -18.83 5.44 13.16
CA LEU A 6 -17.52 5.72 12.56
C LEU A 6 -17.20 4.74 11.44
N ARG A 7 -17.50 3.46 11.64
CA ARG A 7 -17.29 2.44 10.62
C ARG A 7 -18.17 2.70 9.40
N ASP A 8 -19.45 2.96 9.59
CA ASP A 8 -20.40 3.27 8.53
C ASP A 8 -19.96 4.53 7.77
N TYR A 9 -19.52 5.56 8.50
CA TYR A 9 -18.95 6.77 7.90
C TYR A 9 -17.72 6.48 7.01
N ILE A 10 -16.84 5.57 7.42
CA ILE A 10 -15.68 5.16 6.61
C ILE A 10 -16.12 4.36 5.39
N LEU A 11 -17.07 3.42 5.55
CA LEU A 11 -17.57 2.57 4.47
C LEU A 11 -18.29 3.39 3.39
N ASP A 12 -19.05 4.41 3.80
CA ASP A 12 -19.84 5.28 2.93
C ASP A 12 -19.07 6.51 2.42
N PHE A 13 -17.79 6.65 2.80
CA PHE A 13 -16.96 7.73 2.33
C PHE A 13 -16.84 7.71 0.80
N SER A 14 -17.20 8.84 0.17
CA SER A 14 -17.04 9.10 -1.25
C SER A 14 -16.31 10.42 -1.48
N LEU A 15 -15.54 10.48 -2.56
CA LEU A 15 -14.90 11.71 -3.03
C LEU A 15 -15.92 12.77 -3.44
N ASP A 16 -17.13 12.37 -3.83
CA ASP A 16 -18.23 13.30 -4.16
C ASP A 16 -18.74 14.06 -2.94
N HIS A 17 -18.56 13.50 -1.73
CA HIS A 17 -18.98 14.10 -0.47
C HIS A 17 -17.94 15.06 0.13
N CYS A 18 -16.81 15.29 -0.54
CA CYS A 18 -15.80 16.25 -0.10
C CYS A 18 -16.29 17.71 -0.29
N HIS A 19 -15.73 18.65 0.47
CA HIS A 19 -16.15 20.07 0.49
C HIS A 19 -16.09 20.77 -0.87
N ARG A 20 -15.22 20.33 -1.77
CA ARG A 20 -15.10 20.82 -3.15
C ARG A 20 -15.72 19.88 -4.18
N GLY A 21 -16.38 18.80 -3.74
CA GLY A 21 -16.78 17.68 -4.57
C GLY A 21 -15.57 16.93 -5.16
N ASN A 22 -15.86 15.93 -5.99
CA ASN A 22 -14.83 15.13 -6.63
C ASN A 22 -14.07 15.95 -7.69
N GLN A 23 -12.73 16.00 -7.56
CA GLN A 23 -11.84 16.74 -8.44
C GLN A 23 -11.33 15.90 -9.64
N GLY A 24 -12.10 14.88 -10.04
CA GLY A 24 -11.69 13.93 -11.09
C GLY A 24 -10.89 12.74 -10.58
N TYR A 25 -10.87 12.51 -9.27
CA TYR A 25 -10.23 11.33 -8.68
C TYR A 25 -11.25 10.19 -8.55
N ASN A 26 -10.75 8.97 -8.71
CA ASN A 26 -11.55 7.75 -8.68
C ASN A 26 -11.33 6.92 -7.40
N ARG A 27 -10.26 7.18 -6.65
CA ARG A 27 -9.95 6.47 -5.41
C ARG A 27 -8.92 7.21 -4.55
N VAL A 28 -8.86 6.86 -3.28
CA VAL A 28 -7.80 7.23 -2.34
C VAL A 28 -6.87 6.04 -2.15
N LEU A 29 -5.56 6.27 -2.31
CA LEU A 29 -4.52 5.29 -1.98
C LEU A 29 -3.87 5.62 -0.63
N LEU A 30 -4.13 4.78 0.38
CA LEU A 30 -3.43 4.83 1.66
C LEU A 30 -2.15 3.99 1.55
N GLN A 31 -1.03 4.65 1.27
CA GLN A 31 0.25 3.99 1.02
C GLN A 31 1.03 3.75 2.32
N LEU A 32 1.27 2.48 2.67
CA LEU A 32 2.03 2.10 3.86
C LEU A 32 3.50 1.89 3.51
N PHE A 33 4.37 2.70 4.12
CA PHE A 33 5.81 2.56 4.06
C PHE A 33 6.36 2.21 5.44
N GLY A 34 7.44 1.44 5.47
CA GLY A 34 8.07 1.05 6.73
C GLY A 34 9.03 -0.11 6.54
N PHE A 35 9.91 -0.31 7.51
CA PHE A 35 10.86 -1.39 7.52
C PHE A 35 10.19 -2.76 7.37
N THR A 36 10.93 -3.72 6.80
CA THR A 36 10.47 -5.11 6.71
C THR A 36 10.30 -5.69 8.12
N GLY A 37 9.17 -6.36 8.38
CA GLY A 37 8.87 -6.93 9.70
C GLY A 37 8.18 -5.98 10.69
N HIS A 38 8.00 -4.69 10.37
CA HIS A 38 7.39 -3.70 11.27
C HIS A 38 5.86 -3.68 11.28
N GLY A 39 5.21 -4.80 10.95
CA GLY A 39 3.76 -4.94 11.13
C GLY A 39 2.85 -4.26 10.11
N LYS A 40 3.36 -3.80 8.95
CA LYS A 40 2.52 -3.24 7.87
C LYS A 40 1.38 -4.19 7.46
N SER A 41 1.72 -5.45 7.21
CA SER A 41 0.74 -6.48 6.84
C SER A 41 -0.24 -6.78 7.97
N ALA A 42 0.20 -6.70 9.24
CA ALA A 42 -0.69 -6.85 10.40
C ALA A 42 -1.70 -5.70 10.47
N LEU A 43 -1.25 -4.46 10.26
CA LEU A 43 -2.13 -3.28 10.20
C LEU A 43 -3.21 -3.44 9.11
N ILE A 44 -2.85 -3.91 7.91
CA ILE A 44 -3.81 -4.15 6.83
C ILE A 44 -4.88 -5.17 7.24
N ASN A 45 -4.47 -6.28 7.88
CA ASN A 45 -5.42 -7.28 8.34
C ASN A 45 -6.35 -6.73 9.43
N SER A 46 -5.83 -5.91 10.35
CA SER A 46 -6.65 -5.24 11.37
C SER A 46 -7.66 -4.27 10.75
N LEU A 47 -7.25 -3.45 9.78
CA LEU A 47 -8.15 -2.53 9.07
C LEU A 47 -9.29 -3.29 8.39
N LYS A 48 -8.97 -4.38 7.66
CA LYS A 48 -9.99 -5.20 7.01
C LYS A 48 -10.91 -5.91 8.00
N CYS A 49 -10.37 -6.37 9.12
CA CYS A 49 -11.16 -7.04 10.17
C CYS A 49 -12.18 -6.07 10.79
N VAL A 50 -11.74 -4.87 11.13
CA VAL A 50 -12.59 -3.80 11.71
C VAL A 50 -13.71 -3.42 10.75
N LEU A 51 -13.40 -3.24 9.46
CA LEU A 51 -14.37 -2.79 8.47
C LEU A 51 -15.37 -3.88 8.02
N ASN A 52 -14.99 -5.16 8.02
CA ASN A 52 -15.84 -6.23 7.46
C ASN A 52 -16.78 -6.92 8.48
N GLU A 53 -16.92 -6.42 9.71
CA GLU A 53 -17.83 -7.00 10.75
C GLU A 53 -17.70 -8.53 10.94
N GLY A 54 -16.52 -9.06 10.64
CA GLY A 54 -16.35 -10.47 10.37
C GLY A 54 -15.28 -11.12 11.23
N LYS A 55 -15.13 -12.43 11.04
CA LYS A 55 -14.00 -13.19 11.57
C LYS A 55 -12.70 -12.68 10.93
N TYR A 56 -11.65 -12.63 11.73
CA TYR A 56 -10.31 -12.28 11.25
C TYR A 56 -9.89 -13.22 10.10
N VAL A 57 -9.55 -12.63 8.95
CA VAL A 57 -8.99 -13.32 7.79
C VAL A 57 -7.63 -12.72 7.46
N MET A 58 -6.63 -13.58 7.28
CA MET A 58 -5.30 -13.18 6.84
C MET A 58 -5.32 -12.81 5.35
N HIS A 59 -5.32 -11.51 5.04
CA HIS A 59 -5.27 -10.99 3.68
C HIS A 59 -3.84 -10.62 3.26
N ALA A 60 -3.11 -9.94 4.14
CA ALA A 60 -1.71 -9.60 3.95
C ALA A 60 -0.85 -10.61 4.70
N LYS A 61 -0.02 -11.36 3.95
CA LYS A 61 0.92 -12.34 4.52
C LYS A 61 2.13 -11.59 5.08
N SER A 62 2.43 -11.81 6.35
CA SER A 62 3.67 -11.39 6.99
C SER A 62 4.66 -12.55 6.95
N GLY A 63 5.89 -12.29 6.54
CA GLY A 63 6.96 -13.28 6.54
C GLY A 63 8.28 -12.64 6.10
N VAL A 64 9.39 -13.21 6.54
CA VAL A 64 10.73 -12.99 5.99
C VAL A 64 11.09 -14.30 5.31
N ILE A 65 11.37 -14.31 4.00
CA ILE A 65 11.88 -15.53 3.37
C ILE A 65 13.27 -15.74 3.97
N SER A 66 13.54 -16.96 4.44
CA SER A 66 14.78 -17.42 5.07
C SER A 66 16.04 -17.29 4.19
N SER A 67 15.94 -16.71 2.99
CA SER A 67 17.05 -16.37 2.10
C SER A 67 17.51 -14.90 2.20
N GLY A 68 16.99 -14.11 3.15
CA GLY A 68 17.41 -12.71 3.33
C GLY A 68 16.81 -11.71 2.33
N GLY A 69 15.87 -12.17 1.49
CA GLY A 69 15.10 -11.32 0.59
C GLY A 69 13.78 -10.85 1.21
N ALA A 70 13.46 -9.56 1.07
CA ALA A 70 12.17 -9.01 1.46
C ALA A 70 11.03 -9.72 0.71
N VAL A 71 10.03 -10.20 1.45
CA VAL A 71 8.88 -10.97 0.92
C VAL A 71 7.94 -10.15 0.04
N THR A 72 8.13 -8.83 0.03
CA THR A 72 7.32 -7.89 -0.72
C THR A 72 8.12 -7.39 -1.92
N MET A 73 8.27 -8.24 -2.94
CA MET A 73 8.75 -7.83 -4.27
C MET A 73 7.68 -7.06 -5.07
N GLU A 74 6.48 -6.92 -4.53
CA GLU A 74 5.30 -6.40 -5.22
C GLU A 74 4.65 -5.33 -4.35
N ARG A 75 4.21 -4.22 -4.95
CA ARG A 75 3.30 -3.29 -4.27
C ARG A 75 1.91 -3.89 -4.30
N ARG A 76 1.38 -4.30 -3.14
CA ARG A 76 0.07 -4.99 -3.08
C ARG A 76 -1.02 -4.05 -2.61
N ALA A 77 -2.08 -3.96 -3.39
CA ALA A 77 -3.26 -3.16 -3.08
C ALA A 77 -4.35 -4.04 -2.45
N TYR A 78 -4.93 -3.54 -1.37
CA TYR A 78 -6.03 -4.14 -0.65
C TYR A 78 -7.17 -3.14 -0.56
N THR A 79 -8.27 -3.42 -1.25
CA THR A 79 -9.49 -2.61 -1.14
C THR A 79 -10.01 -2.68 0.30
N LEU A 80 -10.22 -1.51 0.91
CA LEU A 80 -10.84 -1.35 2.22
C LEU A 80 -12.31 -0.98 2.07
N THR A 81 -12.60 -0.02 1.20
CA THR A 81 -13.95 0.45 0.83
C THR A 81 -13.99 0.68 -0.69
N PRO A 82 -15.15 0.96 -1.30
CA PRO A 82 -15.22 1.31 -2.72
C PRO A 82 -14.28 2.48 -3.12
N THR A 83 -14.05 3.41 -2.19
CA THR A 83 -13.25 4.62 -2.42
C THR A 83 -11.80 4.48 -1.90
N ILE A 84 -11.57 3.72 -0.83
CA ILE A 84 -10.27 3.66 -0.13
C ILE A 84 -9.58 2.32 -0.40
N THR A 85 -8.35 2.39 -0.89
CA THR A 85 -7.46 1.24 -1.07
C THR A 85 -6.19 1.44 -0.25
N VAL A 86 -5.85 0.47 0.60
CA VAL A 86 -4.55 0.46 1.28
C VAL A 86 -3.52 -0.27 0.43
N VAL A 87 -2.31 0.27 0.35
CA VAL A 87 -1.21 -0.29 -0.44
C VAL A 87 -0.08 -0.70 0.50
N ASP A 88 0.25 -1.99 0.51
CA ASP A 88 1.48 -2.51 1.13
C ASP A 88 2.64 -2.26 0.16
N ASN A 89 3.41 -1.21 0.43
CA ASN A 89 4.63 -0.95 -0.33
C ASN A 89 5.77 -1.85 0.16
N ARG A 90 6.76 -2.06 -0.70
CA ARG A 90 7.95 -2.84 -0.35
C ARG A 90 8.60 -2.26 0.91
N GLY A 91 8.89 -3.14 1.86
CA GLY A 91 9.65 -2.78 3.05
C GLY A 91 11.13 -2.55 2.71
N PHE A 92 11.74 -1.61 3.44
CA PHE A 92 13.16 -1.33 3.35
C PHE A 92 13.93 -2.00 4.50
N GLY A 93 15.21 -2.24 4.29
CA GLY A 93 16.10 -2.87 5.28
C GLY A 93 17.09 -1.90 5.93
N LYS A 94 17.62 -0.95 5.15
CA LYS A 94 18.75 -0.09 5.56
C LYS A 94 18.45 1.41 5.45
N MET A 95 17.41 1.80 4.72
CA MET A 95 17.02 3.18 4.42
C MET A 95 18.17 4.00 3.82
N ASN A 96 18.95 3.37 2.92
CA ASN A 96 19.99 4.06 2.17
C ASN A 96 19.41 4.89 1.02
N ASP A 97 20.25 5.67 0.34
CA ASP A 97 19.82 6.55 -0.76
C ASP A 97 19.05 5.81 -1.86
N TYR A 98 19.49 4.60 -2.19
CA TYR A 98 18.76 3.74 -3.14
C TYR A 98 17.34 3.44 -2.62
N GLU A 99 17.19 2.89 -1.42
CA GLU A 99 15.87 2.56 -0.85
C GLU A 99 14.99 3.81 -0.68
N MET A 100 15.57 4.97 -0.36
CA MET A 100 14.85 6.23 -0.29
C MET A 100 14.32 6.67 -1.66
N ARG A 101 15.13 6.58 -2.72
CA ARG A 101 14.68 6.83 -4.09
C ARG A 101 13.58 5.86 -4.53
N MET A 102 13.66 4.60 -4.11
CA MET A 102 12.60 3.61 -4.32
C MET A 102 11.30 3.96 -3.60
N ILE A 103 11.35 4.58 -2.42
CA ILE A 103 10.15 5.09 -1.73
C ILE A 103 9.48 6.17 -2.58
N TYR A 104 10.25 7.12 -3.12
CA TYR A 104 9.71 8.16 -4.01
C TYR A 104 9.06 7.57 -5.27
N ALA A 105 9.72 6.58 -5.90
CA ALA A 105 9.16 5.89 -7.07
C ALA A 105 7.81 5.23 -6.76
N GLN A 106 7.71 4.56 -5.62
CA GLN A 106 6.46 3.96 -5.14
C GLN A 106 5.41 5.02 -4.83
N LEU A 107 5.78 6.08 -4.11
CA LEU A 107 4.87 7.16 -3.71
C LEU A 107 4.26 7.86 -4.93
N GLY A 108 5.09 8.19 -5.93
CA GLY A 108 4.67 8.77 -7.20
C GLY A 108 3.89 7.83 -8.11
N ASN A 109 3.69 6.58 -7.69
CA ASN A 109 2.97 5.55 -8.43
C ASN A 109 3.58 5.23 -9.81
N PHE A 110 4.90 5.43 -9.96
CA PHE A 110 5.66 5.04 -11.14
C PHE A 110 5.78 3.52 -11.30
N LEU A 111 5.41 2.78 -10.25
CA LEU A 111 5.46 1.32 -10.22
C LEU A 111 4.07 0.72 -10.21
N PRO A 112 3.83 -0.34 -11.00
CA PRO A 112 2.51 -0.95 -11.07
C PRO A 112 2.09 -1.54 -9.73
N LEU A 113 0.81 -1.36 -9.38
CA LEU A 113 0.15 -2.06 -8.28
C LEU A 113 -0.16 -3.51 -8.70
N ASN A 114 -0.06 -4.44 -7.76
CA ASN A 114 -0.37 -5.87 -7.92
C ASN A 114 0.42 -6.58 -9.03
N LYS A 115 1.57 -6.02 -9.42
CA LYS A 115 2.52 -6.68 -10.30
C LYS A 115 3.84 -6.87 -9.58
N ARG A 116 4.49 -7.98 -9.90
CA ARG A 116 5.87 -8.21 -9.50
C ARG A 116 6.76 -7.21 -10.20
N VAL A 117 7.65 -6.59 -9.43
CA VAL A 117 8.70 -5.71 -9.93
C VAL A 117 10.02 -6.41 -9.61
N ASP A 118 10.86 -6.59 -10.62
CA ASP A 118 12.22 -7.06 -10.41
C ASP A 118 13.09 -5.84 -10.10
N TRP A 119 13.48 -5.73 -8.83
CA TRP A 119 14.21 -4.59 -8.31
C TRP A 119 15.70 -4.77 -8.62
N LYS A 120 16.23 -3.93 -9.51
CA LYS A 120 17.66 -3.91 -9.87
C LYS A 120 18.48 -3.19 -8.81
N GLU A 121 19.76 -3.53 -8.69
CA GLU A 121 20.67 -2.91 -7.72
C GLU A 121 20.94 -1.42 -7.99
N ASP A 122 20.65 -0.94 -9.20
CA ASP A 122 20.88 0.45 -9.62
C ASP A 122 19.56 1.19 -9.90
N PHE A 123 19.40 2.36 -9.29
CA PHE A 123 18.23 3.22 -9.43
C PHE A 123 18.18 3.92 -10.80
N GLU A 124 19.31 4.32 -11.38
CA GLU A 124 19.32 5.02 -12.68
C GLU A 124 18.93 4.08 -13.82
N VAL A 125 19.41 2.84 -13.76
CA VAL A 125 18.99 1.75 -14.65
C VAL A 125 17.51 1.41 -14.47
N PHE A 126 16.97 1.60 -13.26
CA PHE A 126 15.57 1.36 -12.99
C PHE A 126 14.66 2.47 -13.53
N VAL A 127 15.04 3.74 -13.35
CA VAL A 127 14.26 4.90 -13.85
C VAL A 127 14.21 4.94 -15.37
N SER A 128 15.34 4.73 -16.05
CA SER A 128 15.38 4.70 -17.52
C SER A 128 14.38 3.71 -18.12
N GLN A 129 14.20 2.54 -17.51
CA GLN A 129 13.23 1.54 -17.97
C GLN A 129 11.77 1.91 -17.72
N ILE A 130 11.50 2.74 -16.71
CA ILE A 130 10.16 3.26 -16.42
C ILE A 130 9.80 4.37 -17.38
N GLU A 131 10.76 5.23 -17.74
CA GLU A 131 10.55 6.31 -18.71
C GLU A 131 10.33 5.78 -20.14
N ASP A 132 10.90 4.62 -20.47
CA ASP A 132 10.76 3.95 -21.77
C ASP A 132 9.48 3.07 -21.91
N SER A 133 8.64 2.97 -20.86
CA SER A 133 7.44 2.09 -20.81
C SER A 133 6.12 2.85 -20.94
#